data_AF-A0A1V6GDA8-F1
#
_entry.id   AF-A0A1V6GDA8-F1
#
_cell.length_a   1.000
_cell.length_b   1.000
_cell.length_c   1.000
_cell.angle_alpha   90.00
_cell.angle_beta   90.00
_cell.angle_gamma   90.00
#
_symmetry.space_group_name_H-M   'P 1'
#
loop_
_entity.id
_entity.type
_entity.pdbx_description
1 polymer ?
#
loop_
_entity_poly.entity_id
_entity_poly.type
_entity_poly.pdbx_seq_one_letter_code
_entity_poly.pdbx_strand_id
1 'polypeptide(L)'
;MKNRFSLFSSSCVFLSMVLLLVSLSCSSSGGGDDGGDDGGGDVLSEYNFNMRTGMGDTDAPSALQIDASLDDEDVRATFSGEVTGVFNLDENSITLNEGCWIRVTTDGLWPGELGILNIYLNSPITSVDGDEPDQGILVVGIGNGPLYSITITAASGGVSLQYNDGTPVTYDDWDDFEDLFGSTAPEWQQQASFAYSMMEFILFHVEFFLETLTAIEENAFGTTTSGTLPAGVLPVGFTNPGKMILTDNNGGEPLPGEAFTLEFQHFWDDDDLDDIDQLYDGTVRFVNFWRITNDDILTGIGFAPYNGSGGVFFDDLANYEIEETPPGSYSLDEVFTTISGGYTILFSEP
;
A
#
# COMPACT_ATOMS: atom_id res chain seq x y z
N MET A 1 -8.11 18.70 -20.70
CA MET A 1 -7.04 17.87 -20.14
C MET A 1 -7.35 17.83 -18.66
N LYS A 2 -8.04 16.78 -18.21
CA LYS A 2 -8.02 16.42 -16.79
C LYS A 2 -6.55 16.11 -16.48
N ASN A 3 -6.02 16.59 -15.35
CA ASN A 3 -4.69 16.20 -14.93
C ASN A 3 -4.78 14.70 -14.59
N ARG A 4 -3.99 13.87 -15.28
CA ARG A 4 -4.04 12.41 -15.19
C ARG A 4 -3.03 11.90 -14.15
N PHE A 5 -3.10 12.42 -12.93
CA PHE A 5 -2.14 12.06 -11.88
C PHE A 5 -2.88 11.75 -10.59
N SER A 6 -3.58 10.62 -10.56
CA SER A 6 -3.69 9.88 -9.30
C SER A 6 -2.65 8.77 -9.39
N LEU A 7 -1.46 8.99 -8.80
CA LEU A 7 -0.45 7.93 -8.68
C LEU A 7 -1.02 6.68 -7.97
N PHE A 8 -2.06 6.91 -7.16
CA PHE A 8 -2.91 5.94 -6.50
C PHE A 8 -4.29 6.61 -6.45
N SER A 9 -5.22 6.36 -7.38
CA SER A 9 -6.59 6.81 -7.12
C SER A 9 -7.07 6.05 -5.89
N SER A 10 -7.74 6.74 -4.98
CA SER A 10 -8.51 6.19 -3.86
C SER A 10 -9.64 5.24 -4.31
N SER A 11 -9.70 4.91 -5.62
CA SER A 11 -10.60 3.95 -6.22
C SER A 11 -10.05 2.52 -6.30
N CYS A 12 -9.08 2.14 -5.46
CA CYS A 12 -8.87 0.72 -5.12
C CYS A 12 -10.09 0.22 -4.30
N VAL A 13 -11.25 0.19 -4.94
CA VAL A 13 -12.53 -0.25 -4.43
C VAL A 13 -12.40 -1.74 -4.09
N PHE A 14 -12.24 -2.01 -2.80
CA PHE A 14 -13.01 -3.04 -2.10
C PHE A 14 -12.98 -4.46 -2.67
N LEU A 15 -11.85 -4.93 -3.21
CA LEU A 15 -11.73 -6.32 -3.60
C LEU A 15 -11.26 -7.20 -2.44
N SER A 16 -12.24 -7.55 -1.58
CA SER A 16 -12.37 -8.82 -0.83
C SER A 16 -12.43 -8.81 0.70
N MET A 17 -12.83 -7.70 1.32
CA MET A 17 -13.14 -7.61 2.76
C MET A 17 -14.47 -8.28 3.21
N VAL A 18 -14.93 -9.33 2.51
CA VAL A 18 -16.12 -10.13 2.85
C VAL A 18 -15.77 -11.53 3.39
N LEU A 19 -14.48 -11.92 3.41
CA LEU A 19 -14.06 -13.20 3.99
C LEU A 19 -13.76 -13.15 5.50
N LEU A 20 -13.46 -11.97 6.05
CA LEU A 20 -13.00 -11.80 7.44
C LEU A 20 -14.03 -12.16 8.53
N LEU A 21 -15.33 -12.22 8.18
CA LEU A 21 -16.40 -12.44 9.17
C LEU A 21 -16.99 -13.87 9.17
N VAL A 22 -16.63 -14.75 8.23
CA VAL A 22 -17.26 -16.09 8.12
C VAL A 22 -16.30 -17.25 8.44
N SER A 23 -14.98 -17.08 8.33
CA SER A 23 -14.02 -18.16 8.60
C SER A 23 -13.58 -18.25 10.07
N LEU A 24 -13.47 -17.13 10.80
CA LEU A 24 -13.07 -17.14 12.23
C LEU A 24 -14.24 -17.13 13.22
N SER A 25 -15.50 -16.98 12.76
CA SER A 25 -16.69 -16.96 13.63
C SER A 25 -17.46 -18.28 13.71
N CYS A 26 -16.92 -19.39 13.18
CA CYS A 26 -17.45 -20.74 13.43
C CYS A 26 -17.08 -21.28 14.83
N SER A 27 -17.07 -20.45 15.86
CA SER A 27 -17.02 -20.88 17.26
C SER A 27 -18.28 -20.41 18.02
N SER A 28 -19.47 -20.87 17.60
CA SER A 28 -20.64 -20.81 18.49
C SER A 28 -21.50 -22.09 18.48
N SER A 29 -21.32 -22.86 19.57
CA SER A 29 -22.39 -23.51 20.34
C SER A 29 -23.40 -24.39 19.57
N GLY A 30 -23.02 -25.65 19.33
CA GLY A 30 -23.95 -26.74 19.03
C GLY A 30 -23.33 -28.09 19.35
N GLY A 31 -23.63 -28.66 20.53
CA GLY A 31 -22.92 -29.82 21.07
C GLY A 31 -23.07 -31.13 20.30
N GLY A 32 -22.05 -31.98 20.44
CA GLY A 32 -22.12 -33.42 20.22
C GLY A 32 -20.97 -34.00 19.39
N ASP A 33 -20.03 -34.65 20.09
CA ASP A 33 -19.13 -35.75 19.67
C ASP A 33 -18.23 -35.62 18.42
N ASP A 34 -16.94 -35.86 18.70
CA ASP A 34 -15.91 -36.49 17.86
C ASP A 34 -15.28 -35.71 16.68
N GLY A 35 -14.15 -35.06 16.98
CA GLY A 35 -12.88 -35.30 16.27
C GLY A 35 -12.55 -34.42 15.06
N GLY A 36 -11.78 -33.36 15.31
CA GLY A 36 -11.16 -32.50 14.30
C GLY A 36 -11.19 -31.06 14.77
N ASP A 37 -10.23 -30.67 15.61
CA ASP A 37 -10.05 -29.30 16.04
C ASP A 37 -9.31 -28.57 14.90
N ASP A 38 -10.07 -27.87 14.07
CA ASP A 38 -9.56 -27.02 13.01
C ASP A 38 -8.90 -25.80 13.67
N GLY A 39 -7.57 -25.76 13.67
CA GLY A 39 -6.73 -24.86 14.46
C GLY A 39 -6.71 -23.39 14.05
N GLY A 40 -7.89 -22.76 13.96
CA GLY A 40 -8.00 -21.30 13.88
C GLY A 40 -7.90 -20.70 15.28
N GLY A 41 -6.74 -20.12 15.62
CA GLY A 41 -6.57 -19.36 16.86
C GLY A 41 -7.38 -18.06 16.86
N ASP A 42 -7.75 -17.57 18.04
CA ASP A 42 -8.40 -16.26 18.20
C ASP A 42 -7.43 -15.14 17.76
N VAL A 43 -7.95 -14.02 17.24
CA VAL A 43 -7.15 -12.84 16.86
C VAL A 43 -7.41 -11.68 17.83
N LEU A 44 -6.41 -10.82 18.03
CA LEU A 44 -6.61 -9.55 18.75
C LEU A 44 -7.47 -8.59 17.92
N SER A 45 -8.24 -7.74 18.59
CA SER A 45 -8.98 -6.64 17.94
C SER A 45 -8.06 -5.52 17.45
N GLU A 46 -6.82 -5.47 17.94
CA GLU A 46 -5.87 -4.40 17.65
C GLU A 46 -4.43 -4.95 17.62
N TYR A 47 -3.63 -4.46 16.69
CA TYR A 47 -2.19 -4.71 16.61
C TYR A 47 -1.42 -3.42 16.43
N ASN A 48 -0.31 -3.27 17.15
CA ASN A 48 0.73 -2.32 16.78
C ASN A 48 1.46 -2.84 15.54
N PHE A 49 1.82 -1.97 14.61
CA PHE A 49 2.67 -2.35 13.49
C PHE A 49 3.93 -1.49 13.35
N ASN A 50 4.96 -2.08 12.75
CA ASN A 50 6.21 -1.43 12.39
C ASN A 50 6.62 -1.82 10.96
N MET A 51 6.69 -0.83 10.08
CA MET A 51 7.14 -0.96 8.69
C MET A 51 8.47 -0.22 8.51
N ARG A 52 9.47 -0.87 7.88
CA ARG A 52 10.81 -0.28 7.70
C ARG A 52 11.35 -0.56 6.30
N THR A 53 11.84 0.48 5.62
CA THR A 53 12.46 0.41 4.28
C THR A 53 13.79 1.16 4.25
N GLY A 54 14.77 0.66 3.49
CA GLY A 54 15.94 1.45 3.07
C GLY A 54 16.86 1.95 4.19
N MET A 55 16.84 1.32 5.37
CA MET A 55 17.56 1.77 6.58
C MET A 55 19.07 1.45 6.59
N GLY A 56 19.62 0.92 5.48
CA GLY A 56 21.06 0.61 5.36
C GLY A 56 21.55 -0.54 6.26
N ASP A 57 20.63 -1.31 6.85
CA ASP A 57 20.94 -2.53 7.57
C ASP A 57 21.26 -3.65 6.56
N THR A 58 22.31 -4.43 6.80
CA THR A 58 22.72 -5.50 5.88
C THR A 58 21.67 -6.60 5.75
N ASP A 59 20.76 -6.69 6.72
CA ASP A 59 19.71 -7.70 6.76
C ASP A 59 18.33 -7.15 6.35
N ALA A 60 18.18 -5.83 6.12
CA ALA A 60 16.93 -5.22 5.67
C ALA A 60 16.80 -5.22 4.14
N PRO A 61 15.57 -5.21 3.60
CA PRO A 61 15.35 -5.01 2.18
C PRO A 61 15.98 -3.71 1.67
N SER A 62 16.37 -3.70 0.39
CA SER A 62 16.73 -2.46 -0.29
C SER A 62 15.57 -1.47 -0.23
N ALA A 63 15.89 -0.17 -0.27
CA ALA A 63 14.89 0.88 -0.31
C ALA A 63 13.83 0.57 -1.38
N LEU A 64 12.56 0.70 -1.01
CA LEU A 64 11.44 0.64 -1.94
C LEU A 64 11.61 1.75 -2.99
N GLN A 65 11.37 1.41 -4.24
CA GLN A 65 11.53 2.27 -5.40
C GLN A 65 10.27 2.20 -6.24
N ILE A 66 9.84 3.36 -6.70
CA ILE A 66 8.73 3.53 -7.64
C ILE A 66 9.31 4.24 -8.86
N ASP A 67 9.34 3.54 -9.97
CA ASP A 67 9.72 4.06 -11.27
C ASP A 67 8.44 4.32 -12.08
N ALA A 68 8.18 5.56 -12.46
CA ALA A 68 7.06 5.94 -13.32
C ALA A 68 7.57 6.49 -14.64
N SER A 69 7.02 6.05 -15.76
CA SER A 69 7.31 6.64 -17.07
C SER A 69 6.21 7.63 -17.42
N LEU A 70 6.53 8.91 -17.57
CA LEU A 70 5.59 10.01 -17.74
C LEU A 70 5.89 10.75 -19.04
N ASP A 71 5.09 10.56 -20.11
CA ASP A 71 5.14 11.39 -21.33
C ASP A 71 6.57 11.80 -21.79
N ASP A 72 7.47 10.81 -21.96
CA ASP A 72 8.91 10.93 -22.31
C ASP A 72 9.90 11.26 -21.16
N GLU A 73 9.46 11.32 -19.90
CA GLU A 73 10.31 11.49 -18.72
C GLU A 73 10.20 10.28 -17.78
N ASP A 74 11.35 9.68 -17.44
CA ASP A 74 11.40 8.63 -16.41
C ASP A 74 11.62 9.28 -15.04
N VAL A 75 10.67 9.04 -14.15
CA VAL A 75 10.70 9.50 -12.76
C VAL A 75 10.98 8.31 -11.85
N ARG A 76 11.87 8.52 -10.88
CA ARG A 76 12.14 7.53 -9.84
C ARG A 76 11.96 8.14 -8.46
N ALA A 77 11.08 7.59 -7.65
CA ALA A 77 11.00 7.88 -6.23
C ALA A 77 11.63 6.73 -5.42
N THR A 78 12.50 7.05 -4.47
CA THR A 78 13.11 6.07 -3.56
C THR A 78 12.74 6.39 -2.12
N PHE A 79 12.29 5.39 -1.39
CA PHE A 79 11.69 5.52 -0.06
C PHE A 79 12.56 4.84 0.99
N SER A 80 12.84 5.57 2.06
CA SER A 80 13.58 5.06 3.20
C SER A 80 12.98 5.64 4.47
N GLY A 81 12.83 4.83 5.52
CA GLY A 81 12.17 5.30 6.73
C GLY A 81 11.65 4.18 7.60
N GLU A 82 10.98 4.63 8.66
CA GLU A 82 10.31 3.78 9.63
C GLU A 82 8.95 4.40 9.96
N VAL A 83 7.92 3.59 9.77
CA VAL A 83 6.54 3.93 10.06
C VAL A 83 6.04 2.96 11.12
N THR A 84 5.41 3.53 12.13
CA THR A 84 4.73 2.78 13.19
C THR A 84 3.28 3.19 13.22
N GLY A 85 2.42 2.27 13.64
CA GLY A 85 1.01 2.57 13.74
C GLY A 85 0.26 1.52 14.50
N VAL A 86 -1.05 1.65 14.44
CA VAL A 86 -2.03 0.75 15.02
C VAL A 86 -2.98 0.35 13.91
N PHE A 87 -3.24 -0.95 13.81
CA PHE A 87 -4.33 -1.49 13.01
C PHE A 87 -5.42 -2.00 13.94
N ASN A 88 -6.63 -1.47 13.79
CA ASN A 88 -7.80 -1.87 14.53
C ASN A 88 -8.73 -2.67 13.61
N LEU A 89 -8.91 -3.95 13.93
CA LEU A 89 -9.72 -4.88 13.13
C LEU A 89 -11.22 -4.57 13.24
N ASP A 90 -11.69 -4.13 14.40
CA ASP A 90 -13.11 -3.89 14.64
C ASP A 90 -13.61 -2.65 13.90
N GLU A 91 -12.76 -1.64 13.78
CA GLU A 91 -13.04 -0.38 13.10
C GLU A 91 -12.53 -0.35 11.65
N ASN A 92 -11.83 -1.39 11.21
CA ASN A 92 -11.07 -1.42 9.97
C ASN A 92 -10.26 -0.14 9.74
N SER A 93 -9.49 0.25 10.75
CA SER A 93 -8.77 1.52 10.74
C SER A 93 -7.27 1.33 10.89
N ILE A 94 -6.53 2.09 10.11
CA ILE A 94 -5.07 2.18 10.19
C ILE A 94 -4.72 3.57 10.70
N THR A 95 -4.08 3.63 11.86
CA THR A 95 -3.55 4.86 12.43
C THR A 95 -2.03 4.88 12.35
N LEU A 96 -1.47 5.85 11.64
CA LEU A 96 -0.04 6.13 11.63
C LEU A 96 0.31 7.01 12.83
N ASN A 97 1.30 6.60 13.61
CA ASN A 97 1.64 7.27 14.87
C ASN A 97 2.37 8.61 14.64
N GLU A 98 2.24 9.51 15.61
CA GLU A 98 3.12 10.68 15.73
C GLU A 98 4.59 10.24 15.83
N GLY A 99 5.48 10.97 15.17
CA GLY A 99 6.92 10.71 15.20
C GLY A 99 7.41 9.75 14.11
N CYS A 100 6.52 9.19 13.29
CA CYS A 100 6.91 8.50 12.07
C CYS A 100 7.67 9.43 11.14
N TRP A 101 8.64 8.87 10.42
CA TRP A 101 9.43 9.63 9.46
C TRP A 101 9.71 8.81 8.22
N ILE A 102 9.55 9.46 7.07
CA ILE A 102 9.85 8.89 5.77
C ILE A 102 10.71 9.89 5.02
N ARG A 103 11.71 9.38 4.33
CA ARG A 103 12.52 10.14 3.39
C ARG A 103 12.28 9.62 1.99
N VAL A 104 11.86 10.51 1.11
CA VAL A 104 11.68 10.27 -0.31
C VAL A 104 12.72 11.06 -1.09
N THR A 105 13.40 10.40 -2.01
CA THR A 105 14.28 11.06 -2.98
C THR A 105 13.78 10.80 -4.38
N THR A 106 13.63 11.85 -5.16
CA THR A 106 13.14 11.79 -6.53
C THR A 106 14.29 12.06 -7.52
N ASP A 107 14.40 11.23 -8.55
CA ASP A 107 15.15 11.53 -9.78
C ASP A 107 14.14 11.90 -10.87
N GLY A 108 14.47 12.89 -11.71
CA GLY A 108 13.58 13.38 -12.77
C GLY A 108 12.58 14.47 -12.37
N LEU A 109 11.90 14.38 -11.21
CA LEU A 109 10.82 15.32 -10.83
C LEU A 109 11.30 16.73 -10.48
N TRP A 110 12.20 16.85 -9.50
CA TRP A 110 12.72 18.14 -9.03
C TRP A 110 14.24 18.12 -8.96
N PRO A 111 14.91 19.22 -9.35
CA PRO A 111 16.35 19.24 -9.45
C PRO A 111 17.04 19.30 -8.07
N GLY A 112 18.05 18.47 -7.89
CA GLY A 112 18.98 18.57 -6.75
C GLY A 112 18.31 18.37 -5.40
N GLU A 113 18.53 19.29 -4.46
CA GLU A 113 17.98 19.18 -3.10
C GLU A 113 16.45 19.35 -3.04
N LEU A 114 15.82 19.89 -4.09
CA LEU A 114 14.36 20.02 -4.17
C LEU A 114 13.68 18.65 -4.36
N GLY A 115 14.40 17.67 -4.90
CA GLY A 115 13.94 16.29 -5.02
C GLY A 115 14.12 15.46 -3.74
N ILE A 116 14.38 16.08 -2.59
CA ILE A 116 14.54 15.36 -1.31
C ILE A 116 13.44 15.83 -0.36
N LEU A 117 12.50 14.95 -0.05
CA LEU A 117 11.37 15.22 0.83
C LEU A 117 11.55 14.40 2.12
N ASN A 118 11.56 15.07 3.26
CA ASN A 118 11.57 14.42 4.58
C ASN A 118 10.21 14.65 5.22
N ILE A 119 9.37 13.63 5.22
CA ILE A 119 7.99 13.64 5.71
C ILE A 119 8.01 13.21 7.17
N TYR A 120 7.42 14.04 8.03
CA TYR A 120 7.28 13.80 9.46
C TYR A 120 5.82 13.89 9.87
N LEU A 121 5.34 12.92 10.65
CA LEU A 121 4.01 12.97 11.23
C LEU A 121 4.09 13.68 12.59
N ASN A 122 3.54 14.88 12.67
CA ASN A 122 3.48 15.68 13.90
C ASN A 122 2.17 15.47 14.67
N SER A 123 1.22 14.78 14.07
CA SER A 123 0.00 14.27 14.70
C SER A 123 -0.33 12.94 14.04
N PRO A 124 -1.00 12.02 14.75
CA PRO A 124 -1.48 10.80 14.12
C PRO A 124 -2.39 11.08 12.93
N ILE A 125 -2.35 10.19 11.96
CA ILE A 125 -3.24 10.16 10.79
C ILE A 125 -3.98 8.84 10.86
N THR A 126 -5.30 8.88 10.75
CA THR A 126 -6.14 7.68 10.75
C THR A 126 -6.89 7.63 9.44
N SER A 127 -6.77 6.51 8.74
CA SER A 127 -7.65 6.14 7.63
C SER A 127 -8.56 5.02 8.12
N VAL A 128 -9.85 5.13 7.80
CA VAL A 128 -10.89 4.15 8.14
C VAL A 128 -11.43 3.66 6.82
N ASP A 129 -11.47 2.34 6.62
CA ASP A 129 -11.93 1.76 5.35
C ASP A 129 -11.20 2.31 4.10
N GLY A 130 -9.96 2.76 4.26
CA GLY A 130 -9.16 3.37 3.18
C GLY A 130 -9.50 4.84 2.88
N ASP A 131 -10.47 5.43 3.58
CA ASP A 131 -10.91 6.82 3.38
C ASP A 131 -9.81 7.85 3.69
N GLU A 132 -9.95 9.06 3.12
CA GLU A 132 -9.05 10.16 3.42
C GLU A 132 -9.16 10.59 4.90
N PRO A 133 -8.05 11.01 5.53
CA PRO A 133 -8.04 11.28 6.95
C PRO A 133 -8.81 12.56 7.31
N ASP A 134 -9.73 12.45 8.26
CA ASP A 134 -10.49 13.60 8.80
C ASP A 134 -9.64 14.55 9.69
N GLN A 135 -8.46 14.10 10.11
CA GLN A 135 -7.54 14.85 10.96
C GLN A 135 -6.10 14.34 10.84
N GLY A 136 -5.14 15.21 11.09
CA GLY A 136 -3.73 14.86 11.12
C GLY A 136 -2.84 16.02 10.70
N ILE A 137 -1.55 15.93 11.02
CA ILE A 137 -0.57 16.96 10.67
C ILE A 137 0.70 16.29 10.17
N LEU A 138 1.06 16.60 8.93
CA LEU A 138 2.32 16.23 8.31
C LEU A 138 3.18 17.47 8.15
N VAL A 139 4.48 17.32 8.32
CA VAL A 139 5.46 18.34 7.98
C VAL A 139 6.47 17.75 7.01
N VAL A 140 6.57 18.37 5.85
CA VAL A 140 7.51 17.99 4.79
C VAL A 140 8.67 18.97 4.80
N GLY A 141 9.86 18.51 5.18
CA GLY A 141 11.10 19.28 5.07
C GLY A 141 11.81 18.99 3.74
N ILE A 142 12.06 20.02 2.94
CA ILE A 142 12.67 19.87 1.61
C ILE A 142 14.20 20.04 1.69
N GLY A 143 14.97 19.09 1.16
CA GLY A 143 16.44 19.09 1.14
C GLY A 143 17.10 18.29 2.28
N ASN A 144 18.44 18.25 2.30
CA ASN A 144 19.21 17.52 3.34
C ASN A 144 19.28 18.26 4.68
N GLY A 145 19.08 19.58 4.66
CA GLY A 145 18.62 20.38 5.79
C GLY A 145 17.48 21.24 5.24
N PRO A 146 16.35 21.37 5.96
CA PRO A 146 15.14 21.90 5.36
C PRO A 146 15.39 23.31 4.79
N LEU A 147 15.41 23.41 3.46
CA LEU A 147 15.44 24.66 2.71
C LEU A 147 14.19 25.48 3.03
N TYR A 148 13.07 24.76 3.12
CA TYR A 148 11.80 25.19 3.63
C TYR A 148 11.03 23.97 4.16
N SER A 149 9.97 24.24 4.90
CA SER A 149 9.01 23.22 5.33
C SER A 149 7.63 23.52 4.78
N ILE A 150 6.84 22.47 4.57
CA ILE A 150 5.42 22.55 4.24
C ILE A 150 4.65 21.81 5.32
N THR A 151 3.71 22.47 5.97
CA THR A 151 2.78 21.81 6.89
C THR A 151 1.52 21.46 6.13
N ILE A 152 1.12 20.20 6.17
CA ILE A 152 -0.11 19.66 5.60
C ILE A 152 -1.01 19.32 6.79
N THR A 153 -2.17 19.95 6.90
CA THR A 153 -3.15 19.70 7.96
C THR A 153 -4.39 19.10 7.33
N ALA A 154 -4.60 17.81 7.59
CA ALA A 154 -5.79 17.10 7.16
C ALA A 154 -7.00 17.58 7.97
N ALA A 155 -8.14 17.69 7.30
CA ALA A 155 -9.42 18.05 7.88
C ALA A 155 -10.52 17.28 7.16
N SER A 156 -11.69 17.17 7.78
CA SER A 156 -12.82 16.51 7.15
C SER A 156 -13.18 17.15 5.81
N GLY A 157 -13.04 16.36 4.74
CA GLY A 157 -13.29 16.76 3.35
C GLY A 157 -12.21 17.61 2.68
N GLY A 158 -11.00 17.75 3.25
CA GLY A 158 -9.92 18.44 2.53
C GLY A 158 -8.68 18.73 3.38
N VAL A 159 -7.89 19.72 2.95
CA VAL A 159 -6.57 19.95 3.51
C VAL A 159 -6.15 21.42 3.53
N SER A 160 -5.37 21.79 4.55
CA SER A 160 -4.72 23.09 4.62
C SER A 160 -3.20 22.95 4.49
N LEU A 161 -2.62 23.69 3.55
CA LEU A 161 -1.18 23.71 3.29
C LEU A 161 -0.57 25.03 3.75
N GLN A 162 0.53 24.95 4.49
CA GLN A 162 1.26 26.12 4.96
C GLN A 162 2.73 26.04 4.55
N TYR A 163 3.19 26.98 3.73
CA TYR A 163 4.60 27.12 3.37
C TYR A 163 5.37 27.90 4.44
N ASN A 164 6.31 27.24 5.12
CA ASN A 164 6.96 27.71 6.35
C ASN A 164 5.91 28.25 7.35
N ASP A 165 6.17 29.40 7.98
CA ASP A 165 5.22 30.09 8.86
C ASP A 165 4.27 31.04 8.09
N GLY A 166 4.02 30.76 6.80
CA GLY A 166 3.22 31.57 5.90
C GLY A 166 1.72 31.56 6.21
N THR A 167 0.92 32.19 5.35
CA THR A 167 -0.54 32.08 5.43
C THR A 167 -0.98 30.73 4.83
N PRO A 168 -1.81 29.94 5.51
CA PRO A 168 -2.32 28.68 4.96
C PRO A 168 -3.17 28.90 3.70
N VAL A 169 -3.04 27.97 2.75
CA VAL A 169 -3.92 27.80 1.59
C VAL A 169 -4.77 26.56 1.86
N THR A 170 -6.08 26.67 1.72
CA THR A 170 -7.01 25.57 2.01
C THR A 170 -7.65 25.07 0.73
N TYR A 171 -7.73 23.76 0.63
CA TYR A 171 -8.45 22.99 -0.38
C TYR A 171 -9.61 22.34 0.35
N ASP A 172 -10.84 22.67 -0.06
CA ASP A 172 -12.08 22.18 0.57
C ASP A 172 -12.55 20.85 -0.06
N ASP A 173 -11.66 20.20 -0.83
CA ASP A 173 -11.84 18.93 -1.53
C ASP A 173 -10.47 18.23 -1.61
N TRP A 174 -10.43 16.91 -1.44
CA TRP A 174 -9.18 16.11 -1.54
C TRP A 174 -8.74 15.98 -2.99
N ASP A 175 -9.69 15.79 -3.91
CA ASP A 175 -9.41 15.72 -5.36
C ASP A 175 -8.66 16.98 -5.84
N ASP A 176 -9.10 18.17 -5.41
CA ASP A 176 -8.47 19.45 -5.77
C ASP A 176 -7.01 19.55 -5.27
N PHE A 177 -6.69 18.86 -4.18
CA PHE A 177 -5.35 18.82 -3.61
C PHE A 177 -4.46 17.76 -4.29
N GLU A 178 -5.00 16.57 -4.54
CA GLU A 178 -4.30 15.49 -5.24
C GLU A 178 -3.94 15.91 -6.66
N ASP A 179 -4.86 16.57 -7.36
CA ASP A 179 -4.68 17.13 -8.70
C ASP A 179 -3.57 18.19 -8.81
N LEU A 180 -2.99 18.64 -7.69
CA LEU A 180 -1.84 19.55 -7.70
C LEU A 180 -0.58 18.89 -8.24
N PHE A 181 -0.39 17.58 -8.04
CA PHE A 181 0.76 16.88 -8.60
C PHE A 181 0.63 16.80 -10.13
N GLY A 182 1.73 17.04 -10.84
CA GLY A 182 1.72 17.14 -12.31
C GLY A 182 1.00 18.38 -12.88
N SER A 183 0.51 19.29 -12.03
CA SER A 183 -0.21 20.49 -12.46
C SER A 183 0.70 21.71 -12.71
N THR A 184 0.08 22.86 -12.95
CA THR A 184 0.77 24.17 -13.05
C THR A 184 0.87 24.92 -11.71
N ALA A 185 0.48 24.28 -10.60
CA ALA A 185 0.58 24.86 -9.26
C ALA A 185 2.04 25.19 -8.89
N PRO A 186 2.29 26.14 -7.95
CA PRO A 186 3.60 26.35 -7.35
C PRO A 186 4.27 25.04 -6.90
N GLU A 187 5.58 24.93 -7.13
CA GLU A 187 6.37 23.71 -6.84
C GLU A 187 6.13 23.13 -5.44
N TRP A 188 6.12 23.97 -4.41
CA TRP A 188 5.89 23.52 -3.02
C TRP A 188 4.50 22.90 -2.80
N GLN A 189 3.50 23.28 -3.60
CA GLN A 189 2.17 22.67 -3.54
C GLN A 189 2.16 21.31 -4.22
N GLN A 190 2.86 21.18 -5.36
CA GLN A 190 3.04 19.90 -6.03
C GLN A 190 3.80 18.91 -5.14
N GLN A 191 4.85 19.37 -4.44
CA GLN A 191 5.59 18.56 -3.47
C GLN A 191 4.75 18.15 -2.27
N ALA A 192 3.81 18.99 -1.84
CA ALA A 192 2.91 18.66 -0.74
C ALA A 192 1.94 17.55 -1.13
N SER A 193 1.31 17.68 -2.30
CA SER A 193 0.43 16.67 -2.89
C SER A 193 1.18 15.35 -3.09
N PHE A 194 2.34 15.38 -3.74
CA PHE A 194 3.18 14.20 -3.90
C PHE A 194 3.54 13.56 -2.55
N ALA A 195 4.00 14.34 -1.56
CA ALA A 195 4.33 13.83 -0.23
C ALA A 195 3.15 13.11 0.43
N TYR A 196 1.94 13.60 0.22
CA TYR A 196 0.73 12.97 0.73
C TYR A 196 0.40 11.67 -0.02
N SER A 197 0.51 11.63 -1.35
CA SER A 197 0.35 10.36 -2.10
C SER A 197 1.36 9.29 -1.66
N MET A 198 2.55 9.69 -1.19
CA MET A 198 3.52 8.74 -0.60
C MET A 198 3.07 8.16 0.75
N MET A 199 2.23 8.89 1.49
CA MET A 199 1.62 8.43 2.73
C MET A 199 0.46 7.48 2.47
N GLU A 200 -0.39 7.81 1.49
CA GLU A 200 -1.47 6.92 1.04
C GLU A 200 -0.92 5.61 0.52
N PHE A 201 0.16 5.67 -0.27
CA PHE A 201 0.89 4.48 -0.68
C PHE A 201 1.31 3.60 0.49
N ILE A 202 1.75 4.19 1.62
CA ILE A 202 2.11 3.41 2.81
C ILE A 202 0.87 2.79 3.47
N LEU A 203 -0.24 3.53 3.57
CA LEU A 203 -1.50 3.02 4.10
C LEU A 203 -2.01 1.84 3.27
N PHE A 204 -2.09 2.02 1.95
CA PHE A 204 -2.46 0.98 0.99
C PHE A 204 -1.58 -0.25 1.13
N HIS A 205 -0.26 -0.06 1.25
CA HIS A 205 0.65 -1.18 1.45
C HIS A 205 0.34 -1.93 2.75
N VAL A 206 0.13 -1.24 3.88
CA VAL A 206 -0.21 -1.90 5.15
C VAL A 206 -1.46 -2.77 5.01
N GLU A 207 -2.50 -2.25 4.36
CA GLU A 207 -3.75 -2.98 4.09
C GLU A 207 -3.53 -4.20 3.18
N PHE A 208 -2.87 -4.01 2.04
CA PHE A 208 -2.51 -5.09 1.11
C PHE A 208 -1.74 -6.23 1.81
N PHE A 209 -0.88 -5.93 2.79
CA PHE A 209 -0.24 -6.98 3.59
C PHE A 209 -1.18 -7.71 4.51
N LEU A 210 -2.11 -7.01 5.16
CA LEU A 210 -3.07 -7.63 6.06
C LEU A 210 -3.97 -8.62 5.30
N GLU A 211 -4.42 -8.24 4.10
CA GLU A 211 -5.16 -9.14 3.21
C GLU A 211 -4.33 -10.36 2.82
N THR A 212 -3.08 -10.14 2.43
CA THR A 212 -2.19 -11.25 2.05
C THR A 212 -1.89 -12.18 3.23
N LEU A 213 -1.65 -11.63 4.43
CA LEU A 213 -1.44 -12.41 5.65
C LEU A 213 -2.67 -13.24 6.01
N THR A 214 -3.87 -12.70 5.81
CA THR A 214 -5.12 -13.43 5.98
C THR A 214 -5.19 -14.61 5.01
N ALA A 215 -4.91 -14.40 3.73
CA ALA A 215 -4.90 -15.47 2.73
C ALA A 215 -3.85 -16.56 3.05
N ILE A 216 -2.71 -16.19 3.64
CA ILE A 216 -1.69 -17.12 4.13
C ILE A 216 -2.24 -17.95 5.30
N GLU A 217 -2.78 -17.33 6.35
CA GLU A 217 -3.33 -18.05 7.51
C GLU A 217 -4.52 -18.95 7.15
N GLU A 218 -5.31 -18.59 6.13
CA GLU A 218 -6.40 -19.41 5.61
C GLU A 218 -5.94 -20.58 4.73
N ASN A 219 -4.63 -20.78 4.56
CA ASN A 219 -4.08 -21.80 3.65
C ASN A 219 -4.62 -21.68 2.22
N ALA A 220 -4.89 -20.45 1.74
CA ALA A 220 -5.46 -20.22 0.42
C ALA A 220 -4.47 -20.49 -0.74
N PHE A 221 -3.40 -21.24 -0.50
CA PHE A 221 -2.33 -21.52 -1.45
C PHE A 221 -2.84 -22.26 -2.69
N GLY A 222 -2.37 -21.83 -3.86
CA GLY A 222 -2.82 -22.37 -5.15
C GLY A 222 -4.24 -21.95 -5.53
N THR A 223 -4.93 -21.18 -4.68
CA THR A 223 -6.17 -20.50 -5.06
C THR A 223 -5.81 -19.41 -6.05
N THR A 224 -6.45 -19.46 -7.22
CA THR A 224 -6.31 -18.43 -8.24
C THR A 224 -7.47 -17.45 -8.09
N THR A 225 -7.18 -16.23 -7.70
CA THR A 225 -8.13 -15.12 -7.79
C THR A 225 -8.12 -14.61 -9.23
N SER A 226 -9.30 -14.42 -9.82
CA SER A 226 -9.43 -13.96 -11.20
C SER A 226 -9.82 -12.49 -11.22
N GLY A 227 -8.96 -11.65 -11.79
CA GLY A 227 -9.29 -10.27 -12.15
C GLY A 227 -9.91 -10.27 -13.55
N THR A 228 -10.99 -9.53 -13.77
CA THR A 228 -11.75 -9.60 -15.02
C THR A 228 -12.20 -8.22 -15.45
N LEU A 229 -11.87 -7.81 -16.68
CA LEU A 229 -12.51 -6.67 -17.32
C LEU A 229 -13.86 -7.05 -17.94
N PRO A 230 -14.79 -6.09 -18.11
CA PRO A 230 -15.98 -6.28 -18.91
C PRO A 230 -15.68 -6.74 -20.35
N ALA A 231 -16.72 -7.22 -21.03
CA ALA A 231 -16.57 -7.81 -22.36
C ALA A 231 -16.16 -6.74 -23.40
N GLY A 232 -14.90 -6.80 -23.88
CA GLY A 232 -14.38 -5.89 -24.90
C GLY A 232 -13.19 -6.43 -25.68
N VAL A 233 -12.60 -5.57 -26.51
CA VAL A 233 -11.35 -5.84 -27.24
C VAL A 233 -10.18 -5.50 -26.33
N LEU A 234 -9.35 -6.50 -26.01
CA LEU A 234 -8.17 -6.34 -25.17
C LEU A 234 -6.94 -5.85 -25.96
N PRO A 235 -5.97 -5.22 -25.29
CA PRO A 235 -4.64 -4.99 -25.83
C PRO A 235 -3.96 -6.30 -26.28
N VAL A 236 -3.13 -6.22 -27.32
CA VAL A 236 -2.44 -7.40 -27.87
C VAL A 236 -1.47 -7.98 -26.84
N GLY A 237 -1.58 -9.28 -26.56
CA GLY A 237 -0.69 -9.99 -25.63
C GLY A 237 -1.31 -10.28 -24.28
N PHE A 238 -2.45 -9.68 -23.98
CA PHE A 238 -3.11 -9.78 -22.69
C PHE A 238 -4.27 -10.78 -22.69
N THR A 239 -4.59 -11.30 -21.50
CA THR A 239 -5.60 -12.34 -21.29
C THR A 239 -6.62 -11.89 -20.26
N ASN A 240 -7.90 -12.14 -20.52
CA ASN A 240 -9.00 -11.91 -19.58
C ASN A 240 -9.78 -13.23 -19.40
N PRO A 241 -9.96 -13.77 -18.18
CA PRO A 241 -9.49 -13.22 -16.91
C PRO A 241 -7.97 -13.26 -16.74
N GLY A 242 -7.48 -12.23 -16.08
CA GLY A 242 -6.18 -12.18 -15.42
C GLY A 242 -6.18 -13.02 -14.16
N LYS A 243 -5.00 -13.20 -13.55
CA LYS A 243 -4.86 -14.07 -12.38
C LYS A 243 -3.92 -13.51 -11.34
N MET A 244 -4.32 -13.66 -10.08
CA MET A 244 -3.46 -13.51 -8.92
C MET A 244 -3.34 -14.87 -8.23
N ILE A 245 -2.12 -15.30 -7.92
CA ILE A 245 -1.83 -16.62 -7.39
C ILE A 245 -0.91 -16.51 -6.19
N LEU A 246 -1.43 -16.87 -5.00
CA LEU A 246 -0.62 -17.01 -3.79
C LEU A 246 -0.07 -18.44 -3.72
N THR A 247 1.24 -18.55 -3.57
CA THR A 247 1.96 -19.83 -3.48
C THR A 247 2.76 -19.90 -2.20
N ASP A 248 2.56 -20.98 -1.44
CA ASP A 248 3.50 -21.43 -0.43
C ASP A 248 4.63 -22.22 -1.10
N ASN A 249 5.87 -21.74 -0.93
CA ASN A 249 7.03 -22.34 -1.57
C ASN A 249 7.47 -23.67 -0.92
N ASN A 250 6.97 -23.98 0.29
CA ASN A 250 7.31 -25.18 1.04
C ASN A 250 6.18 -26.23 1.04
N GLY A 251 4.93 -25.77 0.98
CA GLY A 251 3.71 -26.56 0.95
C GLY A 251 3.29 -27.04 2.33
N GLY A 252 2.06 -26.72 2.73
CA GLY A 252 1.46 -27.19 3.98
C GLY A 252 0.81 -26.05 4.74
N GLU A 253 0.76 -26.19 6.06
CA GLU A 253 0.35 -25.11 6.98
C GLU A 253 1.48 -24.07 7.10
N PRO A 254 1.17 -22.76 7.19
CA PRO A 254 2.16 -21.71 7.37
C PRO A 254 3.00 -21.93 8.62
N LEU A 255 4.32 -22.03 8.46
CA LEU A 255 5.27 -22.13 9.57
C LEU A 255 6.19 -20.91 9.63
N PRO A 256 6.66 -20.52 10.84
CA PRO A 256 7.69 -19.51 10.97
C PRO A 256 8.95 -19.84 10.15
N GLY A 257 9.48 -18.84 9.45
CA GLY A 257 10.66 -18.94 8.59
C GLY A 257 10.35 -19.28 7.13
N GLU A 258 9.09 -19.53 6.78
CA GLU A 258 8.69 -19.86 5.42
C GLU A 258 8.65 -18.65 4.49
N ALA A 259 8.48 -18.93 3.19
CA ALA A 259 8.42 -17.92 2.16
C ALA A 259 7.22 -18.17 1.25
N PHE A 260 6.55 -17.08 0.88
CA PHE A 260 5.40 -17.08 0.00
C PHE A 260 5.69 -16.22 -1.22
N THR A 261 4.96 -16.50 -2.29
CA THR A 261 5.04 -15.76 -3.54
C THR A 261 3.63 -15.39 -3.98
N LEU A 262 3.37 -14.11 -4.23
CA LEU A 262 2.15 -13.64 -4.86
C LEU A 262 2.50 -13.23 -6.30
N GLU A 263 1.97 -13.99 -7.26
CA GLU A 263 2.20 -13.77 -8.69
C GLU A 263 0.96 -13.13 -9.31
N PHE A 264 1.17 -12.02 -10.02
CA PHE A 264 0.17 -11.36 -10.86
C PHE A 264 0.49 -11.70 -12.31
N GLN A 265 -0.50 -12.27 -13.01
CA GLN A 265 -0.44 -12.59 -14.44
C GLN A 265 -1.56 -11.81 -15.13
N HIS A 266 -1.22 -10.60 -15.58
CA HIS A 266 -2.19 -9.66 -16.15
C HIS A 266 -3.46 -9.50 -15.29
N PHE A 267 -3.32 -9.34 -13.98
CA PHE A 267 -4.46 -9.23 -13.07
C PHE A 267 -5.18 -7.89 -13.26
N TRP A 268 -6.44 -7.96 -13.66
CA TRP A 268 -7.29 -6.79 -13.88
C TRP A 268 -8.02 -6.41 -12.61
N ASP A 269 -7.89 -5.16 -12.20
CA ASP A 269 -8.69 -4.52 -11.16
C ASP A 269 -9.64 -3.54 -11.85
N ASP A 270 -10.92 -3.93 -11.90
CA ASP A 270 -12.00 -3.23 -12.61
C ASP A 270 -12.71 -2.32 -11.61
N ASP A 271 -12.57 -1.02 -11.79
CA ASP A 271 -13.29 -0.03 -10.98
C ASP A 271 -14.63 0.26 -11.65
N ASP A 272 -15.73 -0.25 -11.09
CA ASP A 272 -17.05 -0.09 -11.69
C ASP A 272 -17.59 1.36 -11.62
N LEU A 273 -16.85 2.27 -10.99
CA LEU A 273 -17.19 3.68 -10.80
C LEU A 273 -16.50 4.66 -11.77
N ASP A 274 -15.40 4.27 -12.43
CA ASP A 274 -14.69 5.10 -13.42
C ASP A 274 -14.36 4.30 -14.71
N ASP A 275 -13.95 5.02 -15.76
CA ASP A 275 -13.49 4.42 -17.04
C ASP A 275 -11.98 4.10 -17.02
N ILE A 276 -11.32 4.28 -15.86
CA ILE A 276 -9.89 4.04 -15.63
C ILE A 276 -9.74 2.84 -14.70
N ASP A 277 -9.23 1.75 -15.24
CA ASP A 277 -8.97 0.49 -14.54
C ASP A 277 -7.46 0.28 -14.34
N GLN A 278 -7.08 -0.70 -13.53
CA GLN A 278 -5.67 -1.04 -13.28
C GLN A 278 -5.31 -2.46 -13.73
N LEU A 279 -4.06 -2.62 -14.19
CA LEU A 279 -3.47 -3.91 -14.54
C LEU A 279 -2.19 -4.13 -13.73
N TYR A 280 -2.18 -5.21 -12.96
CA TYR A 280 -1.00 -5.66 -12.24
C TYR A 280 -0.33 -6.84 -12.96
N ASP A 281 0.99 -6.77 -13.11
CA ASP A 281 1.80 -7.86 -13.66
C ASP A 281 3.17 -7.93 -12.97
N GLY A 282 3.57 -9.10 -12.52
CA GLY A 282 4.83 -9.29 -11.81
C GLY A 282 4.71 -10.14 -10.55
N THR A 283 5.63 -9.97 -9.62
CA THR A 283 5.73 -10.84 -8.44
C THR A 283 6.12 -10.09 -7.17
N VAL A 284 5.43 -10.43 -6.09
CA VAL A 284 5.78 -10.03 -4.73
C VAL A 284 6.23 -11.26 -3.96
N ARG A 285 7.43 -11.20 -3.37
CA ARG A 285 7.99 -12.26 -2.54
C ARG A 285 7.91 -11.88 -1.07
N PHE A 286 7.40 -12.79 -0.27
CA PHE A 286 7.31 -12.66 1.17
C PHE A 286 8.29 -13.65 1.77
N VAL A 287 9.32 -13.16 2.43
CA VAL A 287 10.42 -14.00 2.91
C VAL A 287 10.47 -13.93 4.41
N ASN A 288 10.59 -15.10 5.02
CA ASN A 288 10.84 -15.29 6.44
C ASN A 288 9.64 -14.87 7.29
N PHE A 289 8.57 -15.63 7.11
CA PHE A 289 7.32 -15.47 7.83
C PHE A 289 7.53 -15.54 9.34
N TRP A 290 6.96 -14.59 10.06
CA TRP A 290 7.01 -14.52 11.51
C TRP A 290 5.60 -14.65 12.05
N ARG A 291 5.44 -15.52 13.06
CA ARG A 291 4.16 -15.81 13.68
C ARG A 291 4.36 -16.16 15.15
N ILE A 292 3.58 -15.54 16.03
CA ILE A 292 3.57 -15.81 17.47
C ILE A 292 2.13 -15.99 17.93
N THR A 293 1.89 -17.09 18.63
CA THR A 293 0.61 -17.41 19.26
C THR A 293 0.84 -17.61 20.76
N ASN A 294 0.06 -16.92 21.58
CA ASN A 294 0.06 -17.06 23.04
C ASN A 294 -1.34 -17.51 23.49
N ASP A 295 -1.42 -18.64 24.20
CA ASP A 295 -2.70 -19.20 24.67
C ASP A 295 -3.76 -19.29 23.56
N ASP A 296 -3.36 -19.79 22.38
CA ASP A 296 -4.18 -19.92 21.17
C ASP A 296 -4.66 -18.59 20.55
N ILE A 297 -4.14 -17.44 21.01
CA ILE A 297 -4.38 -16.12 20.44
C ILE A 297 -3.18 -15.70 19.57
N LEU A 298 -3.42 -15.25 18.33
CA LEU A 298 -2.39 -14.65 17.48
C LEU A 298 -1.96 -13.30 18.09
N THR A 299 -0.72 -13.22 18.59
CA THR A 299 -0.17 -12.00 19.21
C THR A 299 0.94 -11.37 18.39
N GLY A 300 1.31 -11.98 17.26
CA GLY A 300 2.16 -11.33 16.29
C GLY A 300 2.28 -12.07 14.97
N ILE A 301 2.38 -11.31 13.89
CA ILE A 301 2.48 -11.82 12.53
C ILE A 301 3.25 -10.85 11.62
N GLY A 302 3.92 -11.33 10.57
CA GLY A 302 4.50 -10.49 9.53
C GLY A 302 5.73 -11.07 8.86
N PHE A 303 6.55 -10.20 8.27
CA PHE A 303 7.78 -10.55 7.56
C PHE A 303 8.92 -9.64 7.97
N ALA A 304 9.95 -10.24 8.55
CA ALA A 304 11.13 -9.52 9.01
C ALA A 304 12.38 -10.41 8.98
N PRO A 305 13.59 -9.83 9.09
CA PRO A 305 14.82 -10.58 9.24
C PRO A 305 14.81 -11.47 10.49
N TYR A 306 15.13 -12.75 10.32
CA TYR A 306 15.23 -13.79 11.35
C TYR A 306 16.30 -14.78 10.87
N ASN A 307 17.48 -14.72 11.48
CA ASN A 307 18.66 -15.49 11.07
C ASN A 307 19.05 -15.34 9.58
N GLY A 308 18.78 -14.18 8.97
CA GLY A 308 19.08 -13.85 7.58
C GLY A 308 18.21 -12.71 7.06
N SER A 309 18.23 -12.46 5.75
CA SER A 309 17.35 -11.48 5.10
C SER A 309 15.87 -11.92 5.18
N GLY A 310 14.97 -10.98 5.47
CA GLY A 310 13.53 -11.22 5.52
C GLY A 310 12.74 -9.93 5.29
N GLY A 311 11.49 -10.07 4.89
CA GLY A 311 10.63 -8.95 4.50
C GLY A 311 9.81 -9.25 3.25
N VAL A 312 9.21 -8.20 2.72
CA VAL A 312 8.44 -8.17 1.48
C VAL A 312 9.31 -7.57 0.40
N PHE A 313 9.35 -8.20 -0.77
CA PHE A 313 10.18 -7.80 -1.91
C PHE A 313 9.33 -7.72 -3.18
N PHE A 314 9.47 -6.62 -3.90
CA PHE A 314 8.88 -6.40 -5.20
C PHE A 314 9.94 -6.64 -6.26
N ASP A 315 9.68 -7.58 -7.16
CA ASP A 315 10.54 -7.88 -8.30
C ASP A 315 9.95 -7.22 -9.55
N ASP A 316 10.08 -5.89 -9.63
CA ASP A 316 9.58 -5.06 -10.73
C ASP A 316 8.08 -5.28 -11.00
N LEU A 317 7.26 -5.17 -9.95
CA LEU A 317 5.80 -5.25 -10.08
C LEU A 317 5.32 -4.05 -10.91
N ALA A 318 4.78 -4.34 -12.09
CA ALA A 318 4.24 -3.32 -12.98
C ALA A 318 2.76 -3.08 -12.67
N ASN A 319 2.38 -1.80 -12.62
CA ASN A 319 1.01 -1.32 -12.60
C ASN A 319 0.79 -0.45 -13.84
N TYR A 320 -0.20 -0.82 -14.65
CA TYR A 320 -0.62 -0.04 -15.81
C TYR A 320 -2.02 0.52 -15.58
N GLU A 321 -2.22 1.78 -15.94
CA GLU A 321 -3.56 2.30 -16.15
C GLU A 321 -4.14 1.76 -17.45
N ILE A 322 -5.43 1.46 -17.44
CA ILE A 322 -6.19 0.98 -18.58
C ILE A 322 -7.35 1.96 -18.77
N GLU A 323 -7.55 2.43 -19.99
CA GLU A 323 -8.66 3.30 -20.32
C GLU A 323 -9.59 2.59 -21.31
N GLU A 324 -10.89 2.59 -21.02
CA GLU A 324 -11.90 2.15 -21.99
C GLU A 324 -12.24 3.29 -22.96
N THR A 325 -11.54 3.38 -24.09
CA THR A 325 -11.84 4.40 -25.11
C THR A 325 -11.61 3.88 -26.54
N PRO A 326 -12.66 3.74 -27.39
CA PRO A 326 -14.10 3.91 -27.11
C PRO A 326 -14.69 2.73 -26.31
N PRO A 327 -15.94 2.83 -25.83
CA PRO A 327 -16.61 1.74 -25.11
C PRO A 327 -16.51 0.38 -25.83
N GLY A 328 -16.12 -0.65 -25.08
CA GLY A 328 -15.82 -2.01 -25.52
C GLY A 328 -14.41 -2.19 -26.10
N SER A 329 -13.51 -1.23 -25.92
CA SER A 329 -12.12 -1.29 -26.39
C SER A 329 -11.18 -0.72 -25.34
N TYR A 330 -10.26 -1.56 -24.86
CA TYR A 330 -9.32 -1.21 -23.81
C TYR A 330 -7.94 -0.95 -24.41
N SER A 331 -7.29 0.10 -23.91
CA SER A 331 -5.87 0.39 -24.19
C SER A 331 -5.12 0.56 -22.88
N LEU A 332 -3.87 0.08 -22.85
CA LEU A 332 -2.95 0.44 -21.79
C LEU A 332 -2.48 1.86 -22.02
N ASP A 333 -2.44 2.65 -20.96
CA ASP A 333 -1.73 3.92 -20.98
C ASP A 333 -0.22 3.64 -21.24
N GLU A 334 0.43 4.57 -21.94
CA GLU A 334 1.89 4.55 -22.12
C GLU A 334 2.59 4.91 -20.79
N VAL A 335 1.87 5.60 -19.90
CA VAL A 335 2.27 5.85 -18.52
C VAL A 335 2.02 4.62 -17.66
N PHE A 336 3.08 4.09 -17.06
CA PHE A 336 2.99 2.97 -16.13
C PHE A 336 4.00 3.14 -14.99
N THR A 337 3.71 2.45 -13.90
CA THR A 337 4.53 2.46 -12.70
C THR A 337 5.12 1.08 -12.46
N THR A 338 6.38 1.01 -12.03
CA THR A 338 7.04 -0.20 -11.59
C THR A 338 7.49 -0.03 -10.13
N ILE A 339 7.16 -1.01 -9.30
CA ILE A 339 7.55 -1.05 -7.89
C ILE A 339 8.67 -2.09 -7.74
N SER A 340 9.78 -1.67 -7.13
CA SER A 340 10.92 -2.55 -6.86
C SER A 340 11.50 -2.30 -5.46
N GLY A 341 12.30 -3.24 -4.94
CA GLY A 341 12.88 -3.14 -3.61
C GLY A 341 12.00 -3.82 -2.55
N GLY A 342 11.93 -3.28 -1.33
CA GLY A 342 11.14 -3.92 -0.28
C GLY A 342 11.15 -3.24 1.08
N TYR A 343 10.50 -3.89 2.04
CA TYR A 343 10.45 -3.49 3.45
C TYR A 343 10.14 -4.66 4.35
N THR A 344 10.35 -4.45 5.65
CA THR A 344 9.85 -5.34 6.69
C THR A 344 8.53 -4.79 7.20
N ILE A 345 7.60 -5.67 7.57
CA ILE A 345 6.37 -5.29 8.25
C ILE A 345 6.05 -6.33 9.32
N LEU A 346 5.83 -5.88 10.55
CA LEU A 346 5.47 -6.71 11.68
C LEU A 346 4.29 -6.12 12.41
N PHE A 347 3.34 -6.97 12.76
CA PHE A 347 2.19 -6.68 13.62
C PHE A 347 2.39 -7.42 14.94
N SER A 348 2.23 -6.74 16.07
CA SER A 348 2.39 -7.33 17.40
C SER A 348 1.33 -6.85 18.37
N GLU A 349 1.14 -7.60 19.45
CA GLU A 349 0.31 -7.19 20.57
C GLU A 349 0.61 -5.74 21.01
N PRO A 350 -0.43 -4.93 21.32
CA PRO A 350 -0.30 -3.52 21.71
C PRO A 350 0.60 -3.20 22.91
#